data_AF-A0A396I352-F1
#
_entry.id   AF-A0A396I352-F1
#
_cell.length_a   1.000
_cell.length_b   1.000
_cell.length_c   1.000
_cell.angle_alpha   90.00
_cell.angle_beta   90.00
_cell.angle_gamma   90.00
#
_symmetry.space_group_name_H-M   'P 1'
#
loop_
_entity.id
_entity.type
_entity.pdbx_description
1 polymer ?
#
loop_
_entity_poly.entity_id
_entity_poly.type
_entity_poly.pdbx_seq_one_letter_code
_entity_poly.pdbx_strand_id
1 'polypeptide(L)'
;MDPMHRVKVALWYPKDKLYKPNGNQLVKCSDPICAAVQPPFSTFGQKCAKPIPPCVYKVEYADNAESTGALARDYMHIGSPSGSNVPLVVFG
;
A
#
# COMPACT_ATOMS: atom_id res chain seq x y z
N MET A 1 -6.09 32.41 -7.08
CA MET A 1 -6.90 31.17 -7.19
C MET A 1 -6.16 30.26 -8.14
N ASP A 2 -5.39 29.32 -7.59
CA ASP A 2 -4.58 28.35 -8.35
C ASP A 2 -5.52 27.27 -8.93
N PRO A 3 -5.46 26.95 -10.23
CA PRO A 3 -6.28 25.91 -10.81
C PRO A 3 -5.86 24.55 -10.24
N MET A 4 -6.78 23.95 -9.48
CA MET A 4 -6.70 22.57 -8.98
C MET A 4 -6.17 21.66 -10.08
N HIS A 5 -4.95 21.15 -9.90
CA HIS A 5 -4.27 20.31 -10.87
C HIS A 5 -5.14 19.06 -11.10
N ARG A 6 -5.79 19.00 -12.27
CA ARG A 6 -6.63 17.87 -12.66
C ARG A 6 -5.74 16.67 -12.99
N VAL A 7 -5.60 15.77 -12.03
CA VAL A 7 -5.04 14.44 -12.29
C VAL A 7 -6.04 13.66 -13.14
N LYS A 8 -5.72 13.45 -14.42
CA LYS A 8 -6.49 12.55 -15.29
C LYS A 8 -6.15 11.11 -14.90
N VAL A 9 -7.02 10.45 -14.16
CA VAL A 9 -6.93 9.01 -13.93
C VAL A 9 -7.49 8.32 -15.17
N ALA A 10 -6.64 7.61 -15.91
CA ALA A 10 -7.09 6.82 -17.05
C ALA A 10 -7.92 5.63 -16.54
N LEU A 11 -9.09 5.40 -17.16
CA LEU A 11 -9.99 4.27 -16.81
C LEU A 11 -9.37 2.90 -17.09
N TRP A 12 -8.29 2.86 -17.88
CA TRP A 12 -7.47 1.69 -18.14
C TRP A 12 -6.01 2.12 -18.17
N TYR A 13 -5.15 1.33 -17.52
CA TYR A 13 -3.71 1.55 -17.51
C TYR A 13 -3.00 0.27 -17.97
N PRO A 14 -1.98 0.37 -18.85
CA PRO A 14 -1.26 -0.80 -19.33
C PRO A 14 -0.64 -1.59 -18.18
N LYS A 15 -0.78 -2.93 -18.21
CA LYS A 15 -0.29 -3.80 -17.12
C LYS A 15 1.22 -3.67 -16.89
N ASP A 16 1.99 -3.48 -17.96
CA ASP A 16 3.44 -3.28 -17.93
C ASP A 16 3.87 -1.94 -17.31
N LYS A 17 2.93 -0.99 -17.19
CA LYS A 17 3.17 0.30 -16.54
C LYS A 17 2.73 0.31 -15.08
N LEU A 18 1.93 -0.66 -14.64
CA LEU A 18 1.51 -0.77 -13.24
C LEU A 18 2.73 -0.93 -12.33
N TYR A 19 2.67 -0.31 -11.17
CA TYR A 19 3.68 -0.48 -10.15
C TYR A 19 3.81 -1.95 -9.77
N LYS A 20 5.04 -2.47 -9.82
CA LYS A 20 5.36 -3.86 -9.48
C LYS A 20 6.45 -3.86 -8.40
N PRO A 21 6.09 -4.03 -7.12
CA PRO A 21 7.08 -4.05 -6.06
C PRO A 21 8.02 -5.25 -6.27
N ASN A 22 9.30 -5.03 -6.06
CA ASN A 22 10.25 -6.12 -5.91
C ASN A 22 10.08 -6.79 -4.54
N GLY A 23 10.65 -7.98 -4.36
CA GLY A 23 10.47 -8.76 -3.13
C GLY A 23 10.96 -8.04 -1.86
N ASN A 24 11.91 -7.11 -1.96
CA ASN A 24 12.43 -6.36 -0.82
C ASN A 24 11.53 -5.19 -0.43
N GLN A 25 10.71 -4.70 -1.35
CA GLN A 25 9.71 -3.66 -1.11
C GLN A 25 8.44 -4.23 -0.46
N LEU A 26 8.24 -5.54 -0.44
CA LEU A 26 7.12 -6.14 0.27
C LEU A 26 7.34 -6.08 1.78
N VAL A 27 6.39 -5.49 2.50
CA VAL A 27 6.40 -5.46 3.96
C VAL A 27 6.22 -6.88 4.47
N LYS A 28 7.05 -7.32 5.40
CA LYS A 28 6.95 -8.67 5.97
C LYS A 28 5.80 -8.74 6.97
N CYS A 29 5.21 -9.93 7.12
CA CYS A 29 4.17 -10.20 8.12
C CYS A 29 4.59 -9.79 9.55
N SER A 30 5.88 -9.97 9.89
CA SER A 30 6.43 -9.61 11.20
C SER A 30 6.76 -8.12 11.39
N ASP A 31 6.58 -7.29 10.37
CA ASP A 31 6.83 -5.85 10.48
C ASP A 31 5.74 -5.20 11.36
N PRO A 32 6.10 -4.38 12.36
CA PRO A 32 5.12 -3.74 13.24
C PRO A 32 4.08 -2.90 12.52
N ILE A 33 4.32 -2.41 11.30
CA ILE A 33 3.31 -1.66 10.54
C ILE A 33 2.16 -2.54 10.07
N CYS A 34 2.38 -3.86 9.93
CA CYS A 34 1.35 -4.81 9.51
C CYS A 34 0.18 -4.85 10.49
N ALA A 35 0.48 -4.58 11.76
CA ALA A 35 -0.47 -4.36 12.84
C ALA A 35 -1.61 -3.41 12.52
N ALA A 36 -1.27 -2.29 11.87
CA ALA A 36 -2.15 -1.14 11.73
C ALA A 36 -3.25 -1.39 10.70
N VAL A 37 -3.04 -2.34 9.79
CA VAL A 37 -3.97 -2.70 8.72
C VAL A 37 -4.73 -4.00 8.99
N GLN A 38 -4.35 -4.74 10.04
CA GLN A 38 -5.03 -5.96 10.44
C GLN A 38 -6.18 -5.63 11.40
N PRO A 39 -7.40 -6.14 11.16
CA PRO A 39 -8.56 -5.85 12.00
C PRO A 39 -8.33 -6.27 13.47
N PRO A 40 -8.96 -5.57 14.44
CA PRO A 40 -8.66 -5.71 15.85
C PRO A 40 -9.39 -6.91 16.46
N PHE A 41 -9.07 -8.14 16.08
CA PHE A 41 -9.29 -9.31 16.94
C PHE A 41 -8.58 -10.54 16.39
N SER A 42 -7.84 -11.21 17.27
CA SER A 42 -7.22 -12.52 17.12
C SER A 42 -6.02 -12.60 16.16
N THR A 43 -4.87 -12.99 16.74
CA THR A 43 -3.65 -13.54 16.10
C THR A 43 -2.49 -12.61 15.75
N PHE A 44 -2.39 -11.45 16.40
CA PHE A 44 -1.20 -10.58 16.32
C PHE A 44 0.13 -11.24 16.78
N GLY A 45 0.06 -12.40 17.44
CA GLY A 45 1.23 -13.20 17.80
C GLY A 45 1.25 -14.62 17.20
N GLN A 46 0.23 -15.03 16.44
CA GLN A 46 0.03 -16.45 16.10
C GLN A 46 -0.07 -16.76 14.59
N LYS A 47 -0.29 -15.78 13.69
CA LYS A 47 -0.50 -16.05 12.25
C LYS A 47 0.69 -15.80 11.31
N CYS A 48 1.83 -15.33 11.80
CA CYS A 48 3.05 -15.35 10.98
C CYS A 48 3.84 -16.64 11.29
N ALA A 49 3.36 -17.79 10.82
CA ALA A 49 4.03 -19.09 11.04
C ALA A 49 5.47 -19.11 10.51
N LYS A 50 5.81 -18.18 9.59
CA LYS A 50 7.15 -17.85 9.14
C LYS A 50 7.24 -16.33 8.96
N PRO A 51 8.42 -15.68 9.12
CA PRO A 51 8.63 -14.25 8.86
C PRO A 51 8.70 -13.89 7.36
N ILE A 52 8.49 -14.87 6.48
CA ILE A 52 8.71 -14.78 5.03
C ILE A 52 7.51 -14.21 4.24
N PRO A 53 6.24 -14.48 4.58
CA PRO A 53 5.14 -14.01 3.74
C PRO A 53 5.00 -12.48 3.85
N PRO A 54 4.56 -11.83 2.76
CA PRO A 54 4.23 -10.42 2.80
C PRO A 54 3.04 -10.16 3.74
N CYS A 55 2.99 -8.95 4.29
CA CYS A 55 1.85 -8.47 5.06
C CYS A 55 0.65 -8.29 4.14
N VAL A 56 -0.35 -9.15 4.30
CA VAL A 56 -1.60 -9.11 3.52
C VAL A 56 -2.63 -8.27 4.26
N TYR A 57 -3.33 -7.40 3.53
CA TYR A 57 -4.46 -6.63 4.04
C TYR A 57 -5.72 -6.96 3.25
N LYS A 58 -6.87 -6.71 3.87
CA LYS A 58 -8.19 -6.83 3.23
C LYS A 58 -8.85 -5.46 3.25
N VAL A 59 -9.39 -5.04 2.11
CA VAL A 59 -10.17 -3.81 1.99
C VAL A 59 -11.60 -4.17 1.59
N GLU A 60 -12.55 -3.60 2.32
CA GLU A 60 -13.96 -3.61 1.97
C GLU A 60 -14.29 -2.21 1.43
N TYR A 61 -14.81 -2.15 0.22
CA TYR A 61 -15.19 -0.91 -0.43
C TYR A 61 -16.62 -0.53 -0.06
N ALA A 62 -17.01 0.72 -0.32
CA ALA A 62 -18.34 1.24 0.02
C ALA A 62 -19.50 0.52 -0.70
N ASP A 63 -19.23 -0.22 -1.76
CA ASP A 63 -20.17 -1.10 -2.47
C ASP A 63 -20.24 -2.52 -1.88
N ASN A 64 -19.56 -2.76 -0.75
CA ASN A 64 -19.37 -4.05 -0.10
C ASN A 64 -18.55 -5.05 -0.94
N ALA A 65 -17.91 -4.61 -2.02
CA ALA A 65 -16.92 -5.42 -2.70
C ALA A 65 -15.67 -5.54 -1.82
N GLU A 66 -14.97 -6.66 -1.94
CA GLU A 66 -13.77 -6.91 -1.16
C GLU A 66 -12.59 -7.18 -2.08
N SER A 67 -11.41 -6.68 -1.68
CA SER A 67 -10.14 -7.02 -2.30
C SER A 67 -9.09 -7.35 -1.25
N THR A 68 -8.12 -8.16 -1.65
CA THR A 68 -6.99 -8.56 -0.82
C THR A 68 -5.70 -8.14 -1.52
N GLY A 69 -4.84 -7.44 -0.79
CA GLY A 69 -3.57 -6.92 -1.30
C GLY A 69 -2.42 -7.20 -0.35
N ALA A 70 -1.20 -6.87 -0.77
CA ALA A 70 -0.01 -6.94 0.06
C ALA A 70 0.57 -5.54 0.25
N LEU A 71 1.00 -5.22 1.48
CA LEU A 71 1.64 -3.94 1.75
C LEU A 71 3.01 -3.86 1.08
N ALA A 72 3.26 -2.76 0.40
CA ALA A 72 4.55 -2.37 -0.11
C ALA A 72 5.11 -1.17 0.69
N ARG A 73 6.43 -1.10 0.80
CA ARG A 73 7.20 0.01 1.37
C ARG A 73 8.15 0.50 0.30
N ASP A 74 7.97 1.74 -0.15
CA ASP A 74 8.84 2.33 -1.17
C ASP A 74 8.96 3.85 -1.02
N TYR A 75 9.97 4.42 -1.68
CA TYR A 75 10.15 5.87 -1.77
C TYR A 75 9.19 6.44 -2.82
N MET A 76 8.34 7.38 -2.41
CA MET A 76 7.34 7.97 -3.29
C MET A 76 7.66 9.43 -3.57
N HIS A 77 7.64 9.86 -4.83
CA HIS A 77 7.74 11.27 -5.19
C HIS A 77 6.39 11.96 -4.94
N ILE A 78 6.30 12.71 -3.84
CA ILE A 78 5.11 13.49 -3.51
C ILE A 78 5.38 14.95 -3.89
N GLY A 79 4.71 15.40 -4.96
CA GLY A 79 4.77 16.80 -5.38
C GLY A 79 4.04 17.69 -4.39
N SER A 80 4.70 18.77 -3.96
CA SER A 80 4.11 19.87 -3.20
C SER A 80 4.30 21.18 -3.97
N PRO A 81 3.40 22.18 -3.82
CA PRO A 81 3.62 23.53 -4.35
C PRO A 81 4.94 24.17 -3.89
N SER A 82 5.51 23.69 -2.78
CA SER A 82 6.77 24.14 -2.19
C SER A 82 8.01 23.31 -2.57
N GLY A 83 7.87 22.25 -3.38
CA GLY A 83 8.96 21.38 -3.80
C GLY A 83 8.60 19.89 -3.87
N SER A 84 9.56 19.06 -4.29
CA SER A 84 9.40 17.59 -4.30
C SER A 84 10.05 17.00 -3.06
N ASN A 85 9.26 16.28 -2.25
CA ASN A 85 9.77 15.43 -1.16
C ASN A 85 9.71 13.96 -1.57
N VAL A 86 10.66 13.16 -1.09
CA VAL A 86 10.73 11.72 -1.38
C VAL A 86 10.66 10.91 -0.08
N PRO A 87 9.50 10.89 0.60
CA PRO A 87 9.33 10.10 1.82
C PRO A 87 9.30 8.60 1.52
N LEU A 88 9.69 7.82 2.53
CA LEU A 88 9.42 6.39 2.59
C LEU A 88 7.97 6.18 3.04
N VAL A 89 7.17 5.53 2.21
CA VAL A 89 5.73 5.34 2.44
C VAL A 89 5.41 3.85 2.42
N VAL A 90 4.47 3.45 3.28
CA VAL A 90 3.84 2.12 3.22
C VAL A 90 2.44 2.27 2.67
N PHE A 91 2.11 1.48 1.65
CA PHE A 91 0.85 1.56 0.91
C PHE A 91 0.39 0.19 0.44
N GLY A 92 -0.90 0.10 0.12
CA GLY A 92 -1.60 -1.11 -0.29
C GLY A 92 -2.68 -0.78 -1.30
#